data_AF-M6Q5T5-F1
#
_entry.id   AF-M6Q5T5-F1
#
_cell.length_a   1.000
_cell.length_b   1.000
_cell.length_c   1.000
_cell.angle_alpha   90.00
_cell.angle_beta   90.00
_cell.angle_gamma   90.00
#
_symmetry.space_group_name_H-M   'P 1'
#
loop_
_entity.id
_entity.type
_entity.pdbx_description
1 polymer ?
#
loop_
_entity_poly.entity_id
_entity_poly.type
_entity_poly.pdbx_seq_one_letter_code
_entity_poly.pdbx_strand_id
1 'polypeptide(L)'
;MATARRDNKNKHHNQNNNYSQNDSETTGSVEEESAGQESQDSESSDNADHRSRKRKRGGYEGPTPAPIDLVELKKKAIADLIEAAKGLGVENTSGLKKQNLIFAILQAQAERDGQVHAAGVMEKLPDGYGFLRSPDYNYVPGPDDIYVSPSQIKLFGLRTGDTVEGQIRPPKESERFFAMLRVETVNGYTPDVAGKRALFDNLTPLYPNERLKMEYDPSMLDTRILDLMCPIGKGQRALIVAPPRTGKTILMQNIANAITSNHPECALIVLLIDERPEEVTDMARHVRGEVVSSTFDEPAQRHVQVAEMVIEKAKRLVEHGKDVVILLDSITRLARAYNQVIPTSGKILSGGVDSNALHKPKRFFGAARNIEEGGSLTIIATALIDTGSKMDEVIFEEFKGTGNMEIHLDRKLSDKRIFPAIDINKSGTRKEELLITKDVLQKVFVLRKVLSPMSITESMELLLEKMRLSKTNDAFLASMNTQ
;
A
#
# COMPACT_ATOMS: atom_id res chain seq x y z
N MET A 1 -31.91 -49.24 39.49
CA MET A 1 -30.57 -48.78 39.05
C MET A 1 -30.73 -47.38 38.45
N ALA A 2 -29.83 -46.49 38.87
CA ALA A 2 -29.72 -45.03 38.74
C ALA A 2 -29.84 -44.48 37.28
N THR A 3 -30.16 -43.22 36.96
CA THR A 3 -30.48 -41.96 37.69
C THR A 3 -30.94 -40.92 36.67
N ALA A 4 -31.92 -40.07 37.00
CA ALA A 4 -32.21 -38.81 36.32
C ALA A 4 -32.36 -37.70 37.38
N ARG A 5 -31.73 -36.54 37.17
CA ARG A 5 -31.93 -35.32 37.97
C ARG A 5 -32.16 -34.13 37.05
N ARG A 6 -33.23 -33.41 37.32
CA ARG A 6 -33.62 -32.11 36.76
C ARG A 6 -33.74 -31.09 37.90
N ASP A 7 -33.42 -29.86 37.52
CA ASP A 7 -33.92 -28.56 38.01
C ASP A 7 -33.62 -28.12 39.45
N ASN A 8 -32.96 -26.96 39.55
CA ASN A 8 -33.12 -26.09 40.71
C ASN A 8 -33.29 -24.62 40.30
N LYS A 9 -34.30 -24.00 40.94
CA LYS A 9 -34.84 -22.66 40.71
C LYS A 9 -34.04 -21.61 41.49
N ASN A 10 -33.83 -20.43 40.87
CA ASN A 10 -33.40 -19.21 41.56
C ASN A 10 -34.61 -18.44 42.12
N LYS A 11 -34.46 -17.89 43.33
CA LYS A 11 -35.43 -17.05 44.05
C LYS A 11 -34.76 -15.74 44.52
N HIS A 12 -35.47 -14.63 44.25
CA HIS A 12 -35.63 -13.40 45.07
C HIS A 12 -34.41 -12.47 45.36
N HIS A 13 -34.52 -11.13 45.47
CA HIS A 13 -35.52 -10.08 45.14
C HIS A 13 -34.90 -8.72 45.59
N ASN A 14 -35.22 -7.61 44.87
CA ASN A 14 -35.65 -6.27 45.35
C ASN A 14 -34.94 -5.54 46.53
N GLN A 15 -34.85 -4.20 46.65
CA GLN A 15 -35.31 -3.00 45.89
C GLN A 15 -34.78 -1.71 46.59
N ASN A 16 -34.84 -0.58 45.87
CA ASN A 16 -35.18 0.82 46.28
C ASN A 16 -34.15 1.85 46.80
N ASN A 17 -33.91 2.88 45.95
CA ASN A 17 -34.31 4.31 46.03
C ASN A 17 -34.25 5.11 47.36
N ASN A 18 -33.58 6.28 47.41
CA ASN A 18 -34.12 7.64 47.07
C ASN A 18 -33.21 8.84 47.54
N TYR A 19 -33.18 9.90 46.71
CA TYR A 19 -33.08 11.37 46.92
C TYR A 19 -32.41 12.02 48.16
N SER A 20 -31.55 13.03 47.94
CA SER A 20 -31.85 14.49 48.14
C SER A 20 -30.64 15.45 47.94
N GLN A 21 -30.99 16.70 47.63
CA GLN A 21 -30.19 17.89 47.28
C GLN A 21 -29.45 18.55 48.47
N ASN A 22 -28.40 19.36 48.19
CA ASN A 22 -28.35 20.83 48.43
C ASN A 22 -26.91 21.40 48.35
N ASP A 23 -26.77 22.54 47.64
CA ASP A 23 -26.14 23.85 47.98
C ASP A 23 -24.96 23.88 48.96
N SER A 24 -23.90 24.70 48.85
CA SER A 24 -23.78 26.09 48.40
C SER A 24 -22.30 26.53 48.43
N GLU A 25 -22.04 27.62 47.72
CA GLU A 25 -20.87 28.52 47.72
C GLU A 25 -20.27 28.81 49.11
N THR A 26 -18.96 29.07 49.23
CA THR A 26 -18.45 30.42 49.59
C THR A 26 -16.92 30.56 49.38
N THR A 27 -16.56 31.79 49.05
CA THR A 27 -15.30 32.52 48.87
C THR A 27 -14.26 32.46 50.00
N GLY A 28 -13.00 32.78 49.70
CA GLY A 28 -12.03 33.21 50.70
C GLY A 28 -10.60 33.43 50.17
N SER A 29 -10.32 34.65 49.71
CA SER A 29 -9.00 35.26 49.45
C SER A 29 -8.22 35.55 50.73
N VAL A 30 -6.89 35.36 50.74
CA VAL A 30 -5.93 36.15 51.55
C VAL A 30 -4.60 36.28 50.79
N GLU A 31 -4.14 37.52 50.66
CA GLU A 31 -2.87 38.00 50.13
C GLU A 31 -1.77 38.09 51.23
N GLU A 32 -0.55 38.40 50.79
CA GLU A 32 0.60 38.94 51.55
C GLU A 32 1.34 37.94 52.47
N GLU A 33 2.67 37.92 52.56
CA GLU A 33 3.59 39.04 52.61
C GLU A 33 5.04 38.62 52.30
N SER A 34 5.82 39.59 51.85
CA SER A 34 7.25 39.58 51.51
C SER A 34 8.20 39.47 52.70
N ALA A 35 9.37 38.86 52.51
CA ALA A 35 10.62 39.31 53.14
C ALA A 35 11.83 38.80 52.35
N GLY A 36 12.61 39.72 51.79
CA GLY A 36 13.96 39.45 51.30
C GLY A 36 14.99 39.64 52.41
N GLN A 37 16.14 38.95 52.28
CA GLN A 37 17.41 39.44 52.81
C GLN A 37 18.59 38.81 52.07
N GLU A 38 19.52 39.68 51.68
CA GLU A 38 20.72 39.44 50.90
C GLU A 38 21.89 38.89 51.75
N SER A 39 22.79 38.19 51.04
CA SER A 39 24.25 38.17 51.17
C SER A 39 24.92 37.66 52.46
N GLN A 40 25.78 36.64 52.34
CA GLN A 40 27.24 36.86 52.29
C GLN A 40 28.04 35.57 52.00
N ASP A 41 29.19 35.82 51.40
CA ASP A 41 30.21 34.93 50.84
C ASP A 41 30.81 33.91 51.81
N SER A 42 31.21 32.77 51.24
CA SER A 42 32.45 32.10 51.65
C SER A 42 33.06 31.34 50.47
N GLU A 43 34.22 31.84 50.04
CA GLU A 43 35.12 31.26 49.06
C GLU A 43 35.56 29.84 49.45
N SER A 44 35.55 28.91 48.49
CA SER A 44 36.55 27.83 48.45
C SER A 44 36.91 27.50 47.01
N SER A 45 38.16 27.80 46.72
CA SER A 45 38.91 27.45 45.53
C SER A 45 39.05 25.93 45.41
N ASP A 46 38.76 25.36 44.25
CA ASP A 46 39.56 24.25 43.74
C ASP A 46 39.58 24.24 42.20
N ASN A 47 40.81 24.27 41.70
CA ASN A 47 41.21 24.48 40.32
C ASN A 47 41.45 23.11 39.69
N ALA A 48 40.64 22.71 38.70
CA ALA A 48 40.88 21.49 37.92
C ALA A 48 40.59 21.72 36.42
N ASP A 49 41.54 22.38 35.77
CA ASP A 49 42.09 22.10 34.44
C ASP A 49 41.15 21.49 33.38
N HIS A 50 40.23 22.29 32.84
CA HIS A 50 39.55 21.99 31.57
C HIS A 50 40.27 22.67 30.39
N ARG A 51 41.26 21.97 29.83
CA ARG A 51 41.82 22.29 28.50
C ARG A 51 40.73 22.11 27.43
N SER A 52 40.04 23.20 27.11
CA SER A 52 39.17 23.31 25.94
C SER A 52 40.01 23.21 24.65
N ARG A 53 40.07 22.02 24.06
CA ARG A 53 40.51 21.84 22.67
C ARG A 53 39.42 22.44 21.76
N LYS A 54 39.52 23.75 21.51
CA LYS A 54 38.81 24.46 20.44
C LYS A 54 39.20 23.79 19.10
N ARG A 55 38.40 22.84 18.62
CA ARG A 55 38.52 22.32 17.25
C ARG A 55 38.35 23.52 16.30
N LYS A 56 39.44 23.94 15.66
CA LYS A 56 39.40 24.89 14.54
C LYS A 56 38.45 24.33 13.50
N ARG A 57 37.28 24.97 13.32
CA ARG A 57 36.46 24.81 12.12
C ARG A 57 37.30 25.35 10.96
N GLY A 58 37.96 24.45 10.23
CA GLY A 58 38.58 24.80 8.96
C GLY A 58 37.45 25.07 7.97
N GLY A 59 37.22 26.34 7.65
CA GLY A 59 36.37 26.71 6.53
C GLY A 59 37.02 26.20 5.25
N TYR A 60 36.33 25.33 4.54
CA TYR A 60 36.73 24.84 3.22
C TYR A 60 36.41 25.93 2.20
N GLU A 61 37.43 26.49 1.53
CA GLU A 61 37.30 27.52 0.47
C GLU A 61 37.12 26.89 -0.93
N GLY A 62 36.41 25.77 -1.04
CA GLY A 62 36.07 25.18 -2.34
C GLY A 62 34.64 25.52 -2.78
N PRO A 63 34.29 25.26 -4.05
CA PRO A 63 32.95 25.49 -4.55
C PRO A 63 31.94 24.66 -3.75
N THR A 64 30.78 25.26 -3.44
CA THR A 64 29.67 24.57 -2.78
C THR A 64 29.34 23.29 -3.56
N PRO A 65 29.44 22.11 -2.93
CA PRO A 65 29.22 20.87 -3.65
C PRO A 65 27.76 20.76 -4.08
N ALA A 66 27.52 20.20 -5.27
CA ALA A 66 26.18 20.09 -5.86
C ALA A 66 25.22 19.35 -4.90
N PRO A 67 23.90 19.64 -4.94
CA PRO A 67 22.91 18.95 -4.12
C PRO A 67 23.00 17.44 -4.34
N ILE A 68 22.97 16.67 -3.25
CA ILE A 68 22.99 15.20 -3.31
C ILE A 68 21.65 14.68 -2.79
N ASP A 69 21.01 13.85 -3.61
CA ASP A 69 19.78 13.15 -3.25
C ASP A 69 20.11 11.80 -2.56
N LEU A 70 19.49 11.57 -1.40
CA LEU A 70 19.57 10.30 -0.67
C LEU A 70 19.15 9.11 -1.53
N VAL A 71 18.12 9.26 -2.37
CA VAL A 71 17.59 8.19 -3.24
C VAL A 71 18.63 7.80 -4.30
N GLU A 72 19.35 8.77 -4.86
CA GLU A 72 20.42 8.49 -5.83
C GLU A 72 21.61 7.79 -5.20
N LEU A 73 22.02 8.18 -3.98
CA LEU A 73 23.11 7.51 -3.27
C LEU A 73 22.80 6.04 -2.99
N LYS A 74 21.55 5.70 -2.66
CA LYS A 74 21.16 4.30 -2.43
C LYS A 74 21.29 3.43 -3.68
N LYS A 75 21.09 3.99 -4.87
CA LYS A 75 21.20 3.25 -6.15
C LYS A 75 22.65 2.97 -6.57
N LYS A 76 23.63 3.72 -6.05
CA LYS A 76 25.05 3.55 -6.38
C LYS A 76 25.64 2.25 -5.82
N ALA A 77 26.65 1.72 -6.51
CA ALA A 77 27.41 0.58 -6.02
C ALA A 77 28.27 0.98 -4.82
N ILE A 78 28.66 -0.01 -3.99
CA ILE A 78 29.50 0.25 -2.82
C ILE A 78 30.85 0.87 -3.23
N ALA A 79 31.40 0.46 -4.37
CA ALA A 79 32.63 1.03 -4.92
C ALA A 79 32.50 2.54 -5.18
N ASP A 80 31.43 2.96 -5.89
CA ASP A 80 31.16 4.36 -6.20
C ASP A 80 30.91 5.19 -4.94
N LEU A 81 30.24 4.60 -3.93
CA LEU A 81 30.03 5.25 -2.64
C LEU A 81 31.33 5.46 -1.88
N ILE A 82 32.26 4.49 -1.92
CA ILE A 82 33.58 4.63 -1.30
C ILE A 82 34.37 5.75 -1.99
N GLU A 83 34.30 5.84 -3.32
CA GLU A 83 34.95 6.90 -4.08
C GLU A 83 34.36 8.28 -3.75
N ALA A 84 33.03 8.40 -3.73
CA ALA A 84 32.35 9.63 -3.32
C ALA A 84 32.70 10.06 -1.89
N ALA A 85 32.74 9.11 -0.95
CA ALA A 85 33.12 9.37 0.43
C ALA A 85 34.57 9.87 0.56
N LYS A 86 35.50 9.28 -0.19
CA LYS A 86 36.90 9.76 -0.25
C LYS A 86 37.01 11.16 -0.83
N GLY A 87 36.25 11.47 -1.89
CA GLY A 87 36.18 12.82 -2.47
C GLY A 87 35.67 13.88 -1.49
N LEU A 88 34.82 13.47 -0.55
CA LEU A 88 34.32 14.32 0.54
C LEU A 88 35.20 14.31 1.80
N GLY A 89 36.36 13.64 1.77
CA GLY A 89 37.30 13.60 2.89
C GLY A 89 36.84 12.74 4.06
N VAL A 90 35.92 11.79 3.84
CA VAL A 90 35.49 10.82 4.85
C VAL A 90 36.59 9.77 5.03
N GLU A 91 37.14 9.67 6.25
CA GLU A 91 38.16 8.67 6.60
C GLU A 91 37.53 7.30 6.96
N ASN A 92 38.30 6.21 6.84
CA ASN A 92 37.90 4.85 7.25
C ASN A 92 36.66 4.26 6.55
N THR A 93 36.47 4.54 5.26
CA THR A 93 35.32 4.06 4.46
C THR A 93 35.31 2.54 4.23
N SER A 94 36.47 1.88 4.28
CA SER A 94 36.68 0.49 3.83
C SER A 94 36.05 -0.58 4.73
N GLY A 95 35.49 -0.23 5.89
CA GLY A 95 34.82 -1.15 6.81
C GLY A 95 33.37 -0.77 7.14
N LEU A 96 32.84 0.30 6.53
CA LEU A 96 31.49 0.76 6.79
C LEU A 96 30.47 -0.07 6.00
N LYS A 97 29.37 -0.44 6.66
CA LYS A 97 28.18 -0.91 5.94
C LYS A 97 27.69 0.19 5.00
N LYS A 98 27.07 -0.20 3.87
CA LYS A 98 26.55 0.74 2.86
C LYS A 98 25.75 1.90 3.47
N GLN A 99 24.92 1.62 4.48
CA GLN A 99 24.16 2.64 5.22
C GLN A 99 25.04 3.65 5.95
N ASN A 100 26.02 3.19 6.72
CA ASN A 100 26.94 4.07 7.45
C ASN A 100 27.80 4.90 6.49
N LEU A 101 28.11 4.35 5.31
CA LEU A 101 28.82 5.06 4.26
C LEU A 101 27.96 6.17 3.65
N ILE A 102 26.69 5.89 3.31
CA ILE A 102 25.73 6.90 2.85
C ILE A 102 25.55 7.99 3.92
N PHE A 103 25.41 7.60 5.19
CA PHE A 103 25.30 8.54 6.30
C PHE A 103 26.52 9.46 6.39
N ALA A 104 27.73 8.91 6.32
CA ALA A 104 28.97 9.69 6.38
C ALA A 104 29.14 10.64 5.19
N ILE A 105 28.76 10.21 3.97
CA ILE A 105 28.73 11.05 2.77
C ILE A 105 27.78 12.24 2.97
N LEU A 106 26.55 11.97 3.42
CA LEU A 106 25.54 13.00 3.63
C LEU A 106 25.92 13.97 4.75
N GLN A 107 26.53 13.46 5.81
CA GLN A 107 27.03 14.30 6.91
C GLN A 107 28.16 15.22 6.41
N ALA A 108 29.17 14.68 5.73
CA ALA A 108 30.28 15.46 5.18
C ALA A 108 29.79 16.51 4.16
N GLN A 109 28.75 16.20 3.39
CA GLN A 109 28.11 17.12 2.45
C GLN A 109 27.35 18.24 3.17
N ALA A 110 26.55 17.90 4.19
CA ALA A 110 25.80 18.87 4.98
C ALA A 110 26.72 19.81 5.76
N GLU A 111 27.88 19.33 6.22
CA GLU A 111 28.92 20.14 6.87
C GLU A 111 29.62 21.13 5.91
N ARG A 112 29.51 20.91 4.59
CA ARG A 112 30.06 21.77 3.52
C ARG A 112 29.01 22.73 2.92
N ASP A 113 27.97 23.07 3.68
CA ASP A 113 26.81 23.89 3.26
C ASP A 113 26.00 23.31 2.08
N GLY A 114 26.12 22.01 1.81
CA GLY A 114 25.30 21.32 0.82
C GLY A 114 23.86 21.12 1.33
N GLN A 115 22.87 21.57 0.57
CA GLN A 115 21.48 21.15 0.80
C GLN A 115 21.36 19.66 0.48
N VAL A 116 20.94 18.87 1.47
CA VAL A 116 20.63 17.46 1.30
C VAL A 116 19.14 17.33 1.09
N HIS A 117 18.74 16.65 0.02
CA HIS A 117 17.35 16.41 -0.31
C HIS A 117 17.01 14.93 -0.12
N ALA A 118 15.77 14.67 0.28
CA ALA A 118 15.24 13.32 0.32
C ALA A 118 13.73 13.29 0.13
N ALA A 119 13.26 12.12 -0.27
CA ALA A 119 11.86 11.80 -0.49
C ALA A 119 11.48 10.55 0.32
N GLY A 120 10.22 10.49 0.75
CA GLY A 120 9.66 9.28 1.34
C GLY A 120 8.16 9.40 1.61
N VAL A 121 7.53 8.28 1.98
CA VAL A 121 6.09 8.21 2.22
C VAL A 121 5.82 8.37 3.71
N MET A 122 5.03 9.37 4.06
CA MET A 122 4.71 9.74 5.43
C MET A 122 3.93 8.62 6.15
N GLU A 123 4.42 8.22 7.32
CA GLU A 123 3.67 7.47 8.32
C GLU A 123 3.54 8.32 9.58
N LYS A 124 2.31 8.76 9.88
CA LYS A 124 2.00 9.48 11.11
C LYS A 124 1.76 8.49 12.24
N LEU A 125 2.45 8.69 13.36
CA LEU A 125 2.32 7.88 14.57
C LEU A 125 1.30 8.48 15.55
N PRO A 126 0.79 7.69 16.52
CA PRO A 126 -0.24 8.14 17.47
C PRO A 126 0.14 9.38 18.28
N ASP A 127 1.43 9.53 18.61
CA ASP A 127 1.97 10.66 19.36
C ASP A 127 2.06 11.96 18.54
N GLY A 128 1.62 11.94 17.28
CA GLY A 128 1.47 13.12 16.43
C GLY A 128 2.70 13.50 15.61
N TYR A 129 3.87 12.92 15.89
CA TYR A 129 5.03 12.97 14.99
C TYR A 129 4.94 11.85 13.94
N GLY A 130 5.87 11.81 12.99
CA GLY A 130 5.93 10.70 12.05
C GLY A 130 7.27 10.55 11.35
N PHE A 131 7.33 9.59 10.44
CA PHE A 131 8.52 9.26 9.67
C PHE A 131 8.18 9.16 8.19
N LEU A 132 9.09 9.63 7.33
CA LEU A 132 9.04 9.29 5.91
C LEU A 132 9.71 7.94 5.71
N ARG A 133 8.91 6.95 5.31
CA ARG A 133 9.35 5.59 5.04
C ARG A 133 9.85 5.45 3.61
N SER A 134 10.92 4.66 3.46
CA SER A 134 11.53 4.39 2.15
C SER A 134 10.78 3.29 1.38
N PRO A 135 10.52 3.47 0.07
CA PRO A 135 10.07 2.38 -0.80
C PRO A 135 11.03 1.19 -0.83
N ASP A 136 12.34 1.44 -0.74
CA ASP A 136 13.38 0.39 -0.75
C ASP A 136 13.25 -0.61 0.41
N TYR A 137 12.63 -0.17 1.51
CA TYR A 137 12.34 -0.99 2.68
C TYR A 137 10.87 -1.39 2.75
N ASN A 138 10.13 -1.38 1.62
CA ASN A 138 8.72 -1.72 1.56
C ASN A 138 7.84 -0.95 2.56
N TYR A 139 8.19 0.31 2.84
CA TYR A 139 7.49 1.18 3.77
C TYR A 139 7.46 0.72 5.24
N VAL A 140 8.37 -0.16 5.64
CA VAL A 140 8.55 -0.51 7.05
C VAL A 140 9.60 0.37 7.73
N PRO A 141 9.64 0.43 9.07
CA PRO A 141 10.67 1.19 9.78
C PRO A 141 12.09 0.82 9.34
N GLY A 142 12.81 1.82 8.84
CA GLY A 142 14.18 1.73 8.35
C GLY A 142 15.13 2.65 9.12
N PRO A 143 16.44 2.35 9.08
CA PRO A 143 17.46 3.20 9.73
C PRO A 143 17.66 4.56 9.03
N ASP A 144 17.19 4.67 7.80
CA ASP A 144 17.27 5.82 6.90
C ASP A 144 15.96 6.64 6.87
N ASP A 145 15.02 6.34 7.77
CA ASP A 145 13.78 7.08 7.89
C ASP A 145 14.01 8.52 8.33
N ILE A 146 13.17 9.41 7.80
CA ILE A 146 13.28 10.85 8.04
C ILE A 146 12.19 11.26 9.02
N TYR A 147 12.61 11.76 10.18
CA TYR A 147 11.72 12.31 11.19
C TYR A 147 11.01 13.56 10.67
N VAL A 148 9.69 13.62 10.91
CA VAL A 148 8.85 14.78 10.64
C VAL A 148 8.16 15.21 11.93
N SER A 149 8.34 16.48 12.29
CA SER A 149 7.82 17.03 13.54
C SER A 149 6.29 17.21 13.50
N PRO A 150 5.61 17.15 14.66
CA PRO A 150 4.17 17.44 14.74
C PRO A 150 3.79 18.82 14.17
N SER A 151 4.67 19.82 14.35
CA SER A 151 4.47 21.17 13.82
C SER A 151 4.46 21.20 12.30
N GLN A 152 5.38 20.48 11.64
CA GLN A 152 5.41 20.37 10.17
C GLN A 152 4.18 19.62 9.64
N ILE A 153 3.80 18.52 10.30
CA ILE A 153 2.61 17.74 9.95
C ILE A 153 1.36 18.61 10.02
N LYS A 154 1.21 19.40 11.09
CA LYS A 154 0.08 20.32 11.26
C LYS A 154 0.12 21.47 10.26
N LEU A 155 1.28 22.08 10.04
CA LEU A 155 1.46 23.22 9.16
C LEU A 155 1.08 22.91 7.70
N PHE A 156 1.51 21.75 7.20
CA PHE A 156 1.27 21.35 5.81
C PHE A 156 0.09 20.37 5.65
N GLY A 157 -0.65 20.07 6.73
CA GLY A 157 -1.79 19.15 6.69
C GLY A 157 -1.42 17.73 6.24
N LEU A 158 -0.20 17.27 6.58
CA LEU A 158 0.32 15.98 6.13
C LEU A 158 -0.46 14.82 6.76
N ARG A 159 -0.71 13.78 5.96
CA ARG A 159 -1.39 12.55 6.36
C ARG A 159 -0.53 11.35 6.03
N THR A 160 -0.82 10.22 6.69
CA THR A 160 -0.22 8.93 6.31
C THR A 160 -0.47 8.65 4.83
N GLY A 161 0.56 8.20 4.12
CA GLY A 161 0.54 7.97 2.68
C GLY A 161 1.03 9.13 1.82
N ASP A 162 1.20 10.35 2.36
CA ASP A 162 1.71 11.48 1.58
C ASP A 162 3.18 11.23 1.23
N THR A 163 3.52 11.27 -0.06
CA THR A 163 4.90 11.33 -0.52
C THR A 163 5.40 12.75 -0.31
N VAL A 164 6.39 12.92 0.55
CA VAL A 164 6.95 14.22 0.92
C VAL A 164 8.38 14.28 0.42
N GLU A 165 8.71 15.38 -0.26
CA GLU A 165 10.07 15.66 -0.71
C GLU A 165 10.52 17.00 -0.15
N GLY A 166 11.80 17.08 0.20
CA GLY A 166 12.37 18.32 0.65
C GLY A 166 13.75 18.20 1.26
N GLN A 167 14.16 19.27 1.90
CA GLN A 167 15.48 19.40 2.50
C GLN A 167 15.50 18.68 3.85
N ILE A 168 16.53 17.88 4.07
CA ILE A 168 16.78 17.17 5.33
C ILE A 168 18.06 17.64 5.98
N ARG A 169 18.17 17.42 7.29
CA ARG A 169 19.40 17.62 8.06
C ARG A 169 19.82 16.34 8.76
N PRO A 170 21.12 16.12 8.97
CA PRO A 170 21.61 15.01 9.78
C PRO A 170 21.14 15.13 11.24
N PRO A 171 21.08 14.01 11.98
CA PRO A 171 20.78 14.01 13.41
C PRO A 171 21.84 14.80 14.19
N LYS A 172 21.40 15.52 15.22
CA LYS A 172 22.29 16.10 16.25
C LYS A 172 22.78 14.99 17.20
N GLU A 173 23.73 15.31 18.10
CA GLU A 173 24.32 14.34 19.04
C GLU A 173 23.31 13.54 19.88
N SER A 174 22.10 14.08 20.12
CA SER A 174 21.01 13.41 20.85
C SER A 174 19.97 12.72 19.95
N GLU A 175 20.08 12.81 18.63
CA GLU A 175 19.11 12.31 17.66
C GLU A 175 19.66 11.08 16.93
N ARG A 176 18.76 10.20 16.45
CA ARG A 176 19.15 8.97 15.72
C ARG A 176 18.82 9.00 14.23
N PHE A 177 17.88 9.86 13.83
CA PHE A 177 17.32 9.88 12.47
C PHE A 177 17.60 11.22 11.79
N PHE A 178 17.63 11.22 10.47
CA PHE A 178 17.55 12.47 9.70
C PHE A 178 16.24 13.18 10.04
N ALA A 179 16.25 14.52 10.01
CA ALA A 179 15.05 15.30 10.27
C ALA A 179 14.72 16.17 9.06
N MET A 180 13.43 16.26 8.75
CA MET A 180 12.92 17.18 7.73
C MET A 180 13.21 18.62 8.16
N LEU A 181 13.92 19.38 7.34
CA LEU A 181 14.17 20.81 7.54
C LEU A 181 13.09 21.65 6.86
N ARG A 182 12.85 21.39 5.57
CA ARG A 182 11.88 22.12 4.75
C ARG A 182 11.17 21.18 3.79
N VAL A 183 9.84 21.16 3.84
CA VAL A 183 9.01 20.46 2.85
C VAL A 183 8.94 21.31 1.59
N GLU A 184 9.27 20.72 0.45
CA GLU A 184 9.25 21.37 -0.87
C GLU A 184 8.05 20.92 -1.70
N THR A 185 7.76 19.61 -1.71
CA THR A 185 6.61 19.05 -2.42
C THR A 185 5.87 18.02 -1.56
N VAL A 186 4.58 17.87 -1.84
CA VAL A 186 3.69 16.84 -1.28
C VAL A 186 2.93 16.20 -2.44
N ASN A 187 3.19 14.92 -2.69
CA ASN A 187 2.73 14.14 -3.84
C ASN A 187 3.07 14.78 -5.20
N GLY A 188 4.23 15.43 -5.29
CA GLY A 188 4.69 16.12 -6.51
C GLY A 188 4.06 17.51 -6.73
N TYR A 189 3.24 18.00 -5.80
CA TYR A 189 2.64 19.33 -5.83
C TYR A 189 3.24 20.23 -4.75
N THR A 190 3.15 21.54 -4.93
CA THR A 190 3.53 22.48 -3.85
C THR A 190 2.59 22.32 -2.64
N PRO A 191 3.06 22.59 -1.41
CA PRO A 191 2.24 22.42 -0.22
C PRO A 191 0.92 23.22 -0.25
N ASP A 192 0.91 24.39 -0.90
CA ASP A 192 -0.29 25.23 -1.06
C ASP A 192 -1.38 24.56 -1.91
N VAL A 193 -0.99 23.79 -2.93
CA VAL A 193 -1.92 23.02 -3.76
C VAL A 193 -2.35 21.76 -3.02
N ALA A 194 -1.41 21.06 -2.40
CA ALA A 194 -1.69 19.84 -1.64
C ALA A 194 -2.66 20.07 -0.46
N GLY A 195 -2.61 21.23 0.18
CA GLY A 195 -3.55 21.60 1.24
C GLY A 195 -5.01 21.79 0.80
N LYS A 196 -5.26 21.97 -0.51
CA LYS A 196 -6.61 22.23 -1.06
C LYS A 196 -7.34 20.99 -1.56
N ARG A 197 -6.67 19.83 -1.59
CA ARG A 197 -7.27 18.58 -2.08
C ARG A 197 -8.43 18.12 -1.19
N ALA A 198 -9.46 17.56 -1.80
CA ALA A 198 -10.53 16.91 -1.05
C ALA A 198 -10.03 15.64 -0.34
N LEU A 199 -10.73 15.24 0.72
CA LEU A 199 -10.47 13.95 1.37
C LEU A 199 -11.01 12.83 0.50
N PHE A 200 -10.27 11.72 0.39
CA PHE A 200 -10.69 10.55 -0.40
C PHE A 200 -12.10 10.05 -0.05
N ASP A 201 -12.45 10.06 1.24
CA ASP A 201 -13.75 9.60 1.72
C ASP A 201 -14.91 10.55 1.36
N ASN A 202 -14.61 11.80 0.95
CA ASN A 202 -15.60 12.79 0.52
C ASN A 202 -15.81 12.80 -1.01
N LEU A 203 -14.97 12.09 -1.77
CA LEU A 203 -15.05 12.03 -3.23
C LEU A 203 -16.22 11.14 -3.67
N THR A 204 -16.88 11.51 -4.76
CA THR A 204 -18.12 10.87 -5.21
C THR A 204 -17.81 9.57 -5.97
N PRO A 205 -18.19 8.38 -5.44
CA PRO A 205 -17.88 7.11 -6.08
C PRO A 205 -18.83 6.83 -7.26
N LEU A 206 -18.26 6.47 -8.41
CA LEU A 206 -18.99 6.03 -9.59
C LEU A 206 -18.62 4.60 -10.01
N TYR A 207 -19.42 4.04 -10.91
CA TYR A 207 -18.99 2.87 -11.67
C TYR A 207 -17.82 3.25 -12.61
N PRO A 208 -16.92 2.31 -12.91
CA PRO A 208 -15.93 2.50 -13.95
C PRO A 208 -16.60 2.83 -15.29
N ASN A 209 -16.15 3.90 -15.93
CA ASN A 209 -16.64 4.39 -17.23
C ASN A 209 -15.52 4.57 -18.27
N GLU A 210 -14.26 4.44 -17.86
CA GLU A 210 -13.11 4.42 -18.74
C GLU A 210 -12.44 3.05 -18.66
N ARG A 211 -12.23 2.41 -19.81
CA ARG A 211 -11.65 1.06 -19.90
C ARG A 211 -10.12 1.12 -19.84
N LEU A 212 -9.55 0.23 -19.03
CA LEU A 212 -8.14 -0.13 -19.12
C LEU A 212 -8.00 -1.23 -20.19
N LYS A 213 -7.46 -0.87 -21.36
CA LYS A 213 -7.29 -1.79 -22.48
C LYS A 213 -6.20 -2.81 -22.13
N MET A 214 -6.56 -4.09 -22.08
CA MET A 214 -5.60 -5.15 -21.73
C MET A 214 -4.85 -5.68 -22.95
N GLU A 215 -5.45 -5.67 -24.14
CA GLU A 215 -4.77 -6.08 -25.38
C GLU A 215 -3.59 -5.14 -25.68
N TYR A 216 -2.36 -5.66 -25.67
CA TYR A 216 -1.14 -4.90 -26.00
C TYR A 216 -0.20 -5.63 -26.99
N ASP A 217 -0.15 -6.96 -26.94
CA ASP A 217 0.64 -7.80 -27.84
C ASP A 217 -0.24 -8.89 -28.49
N PRO A 218 -0.25 -9.02 -29.83
CA PRO A 218 -1.00 -10.05 -30.55
C PRO A 218 -0.76 -11.49 -30.08
N SER A 219 0.45 -11.79 -29.60
CA SER A 219 0.87 -13.10 -29.09
C SER A 219 0.31 -13.42 -27.70
N MET A 220 -0.09 -12.38 -26.96
CA MET A 220 -0.56 -12.50 -25.58
C MET A 220 -2.07 -12.70 -25.52
N LEU A 221 -2.48 -13.93 -25.86
CA LEU A 221 -3.89 -14.34 -25.89
C LEU A 221 -4.60 -14.14 -24.54
N ASP A 222 -3.90 -14.29 -23.42
CA ASP A 222 -4.43 -14.04 -22.07
C ASP A 222 -5.08 -12.67 -21.96
N THR A 223 -4.33 -11.64 -22.36
CA THR A 223 -4.79 -10.26 -22.26
C THR A 223 -5.88 -9.93 -23.26
N ARG A 224 -5.83 -10.53 -24.45
CA ARG A 224 -6.86 -10.39 -25.48
C ARG A 224 -8.19 -11.01 -25.05
N ILE A 225 -8.15 -12.22 -24.50
CA ILE A 225 -9.32 -12.92 -23.96
C ILE A 225 -9.88 -12.14 -22.78
N LEU A 226 -9.03 -11.69 -21.86
CA LEU A 226 -9.45 -10.88 -20.73
C LEU A 226 -10.14 -9.60 -21.18
N ASP A 227 -9.56 -8.88 -22.13
CA ASP A 227 -10.09 -7.62 -22.65
C ASP A 227 -11.51 -7.78 -23.23
N LEU A 228 -11.80 -8.90 -23.90
CA LEU A 228 -13.12 -9.19 -24.48
C LEU A 228 -14.13 -9.72 -23.46
N MET A 229 -13.71 -10.68 -22.64
CA MET A 229 -14.64 -11.46 -21.82
C MET A 229 -14.85 -10.81 -20.44
N CYS A 230 -13.85 -10.11 -19.92
CA CYS A 230 -13.90 -9.49 -18.60
C CYS A 230 -13.19 -8.12 -18.67
N PRO A 231 -13.84 -7.10 -19.26
CA PRO A 231 -13.24 -5.77 -19.37
C PRO A 231 -12.93 -5.19 -17.99
N ILE A 232 -11.78 -4.53 -17.86
CA ILE A 232 -11.35 -3.85 -16.63
C ILE A 232 -11.48 -2.35 -16.86
N GLY A 233 -12.10 -1.63 -15.92
CA GLY A 233 -12.16 -0.17 -15.95
C GLY A 233 -11.29 0.51 -14.90
N LYS A 234 -11.07 1.81 -15.06
CA LYS A 234 -10.52 2.70 -14.04
C LYS A 234 -11.49 2.77 -12.85
N GLY A 235 -11.03 2.35 -11.68
CA GLY A 235 -11.86 2.20 -10.48
C GLY A 235 -12.43 0.79 -10.25
N GLN A 236 -11.99 -0.22 -10.98
CA GLN A 236 -12.51 -1.59 -10.86
C GLN A 236 -12.13 -2.25 -9.53
N ARG A 237 -13.04 -3.05 -8.96
CA ARG A 237 -12.79 -3.98 -7.85
C ARG A 237 -12.84 -5.41 -8.38
N ALA A 238 -11.70 -5.89 -8.83
CA ALA A 238 -11.57 -7.18 -9.50
C ALA A 238 -10.99 -8.26 -8.59
N LEU A 239 -11.58 -9.46 -8.66
CA LEU A 239 -11.05 -10.67 -8.02
C LEU A 239 -10.59 -11.67 -9.07
N ILE A 240 -9.31 -12.06 -9.02
CA ILE A 240 -8.80 -13.23 -9.73
C ILE A 240 -8.96 -14.42 -8.78
N VAL A 241 -10.02 -15.19 -8.99
CA VAL A 241 -10.41 -16.34 -8.18
C VAL A 241 -9.65 -17.55 -8.71
N ALA A 242 -8.61 -17.98 -7.99
CA ALA A 242 -7.66 -18.93 -8.50
C ALA A 242 -7.36 -20.04 -7.47
N PRO A 243 -7.58 -21.31 -7.83
CA PRO A 243 -6.95 -22.43 -7.15
C PRO A 243 -5.42 -22.36 -7.29
N PRO A 244 -4.66 -22.97 -6.36
CA PRO A 244 -3.22 -23.15 -6.53
C PRO A 244 -2.86 -23.79 -7.88
N ARG A 245 -1.72 -23.36 -8.47
CA ARG A 245 -1.13 -23.87 -9.72
C ARG A 245 -1.93 -23.64 -11.02
N THR A 246 -2.81 -22.64 -11.05
CA THR A 246 -3.63 -22.30 -12.24
C THR A 246 -3.09 -21.18 -13.12
N GLY A 247 -1.90 -20.63 -12.83
CA GLY A 247 -1.30 -19.55 -13.62
C GLY A 247 -1.62 -18.13 -13.15
N LYS A 248 -2.14 -17.97 -11.93
CA LYS A 248 -2.39 -16.68 -11.23
C LYS A 248 -1.30 -15.64 -11.46
N THR A 249 -0.04 -15.99 -11.15
CA THR A 249 1.09 -15.05 -11.19
C THR A 249 1.36 -14.56 -12.61
N ILE A 250 1.33 -15.46 -13.60
CA ILE A 250 1.53 -15.11 -15.01
C ILE A 250 0.42 -14.19 -15.51
N LEU A 251 -0.85 -14.48 -15.17
CA LEU A 251 -1.97 -13.61 -15.53
C LEU A 251 -1.80 -12.21 -14.91
N MET A 252 -1.38 -12.11 -13.65
CA MET A 252 -1.14 -10.83 -12.98
C MET A 252 0.03 -10.05 -13.61
N GLN A 253 1.13 -10.71 -13.97
CA GLN A 253 2.24 -10.10 -14.72
C GLN A 253 1.77 -9.58 -16.07
N ASN A 254 0.94 -10.35 -16.78
CA ASN A 254 0.40 -9.96 -18.09
C ASN A 254 -0.53 -8.74 -17.98
N ILE A 255 -1.35 -8.65 -16.94
CA ILE A 255 -2.17 -7.47 -16.63
C ILE A 255 -1.28 -6.26 -16.33
N ALA A 256 -0.23 -6.44 -15.52
CA ALA A 256 0.71 -5.36 -15.19
C ALA A 256 1.42 -4.80 -16.43
N ASN A 257 1.88 -5.68 -17.31
CA ASN A 257 2.55 -5.31 -18.56
C ASN A 257 1.59 -4.63 -19.55
N ALA A 258 0.34 -5.08 -19.62
CA ALA A 258 -0.69 -4.42 -20.40
C ALA A 258 -0.97 -2.99 -19.91
N ILE A 259 -1.15 -2.81 -18.59
CA ILE A 259 -1.38 -1.49 -17.99
C ILE A 259 -0.19 -0.56 -18.26
N THR A 260 1.03 -1.02 -18.04
CA THR A 260 2.22 -0.16 -18.21
C THR A 260 2.52 0.18 -19.66
N SER A 261 2.09 -0.66 -20.60
CA SER A 261 2.26 -0.41 -22.04
C SER A 261 1.17 0.50 -22.60
N ASN A 262 -0.10 0.25 -22.24
CA ASN A 262 -1.25 0.96 -22.81
C ASN A 262 -1.66 2.19 -22.00
N HIS A 263 -1.36 2.21 -20.70
CA HIS A 263 -1.77 3.22 -19.73
C HIS A 263 -0.61 3.69 -18.85
N PRO A 264 0.47 4.26 -19.44
CA PRO A 264 1.64 4.72 -18.69
C PRO A 264 1.32 5.88 -17.71
N GLU A 265 0.16 6.52 -17.85
CA GLU A 265 -0.34 7.53 -16.91
C GLU A 265 -0.80 6.95 -15.57
N CYS A 266 -1.14 5.66 -15.53
CA CYS A 266 -1.60 4.98 -14.32
C CYS A 266 -0.41 4.68 -13.39
N ALA A 267 -0.53 5.05 -12.12
CA ALA A 267 0.42 4.64 -11.09
C ALA A 267 0.18 3.16 -10.73
N LEU A 268 1.05 2.28 -11.22
CA LEU A 268 0.97 0.84 -10.94
C LEU A 268 1.76 0.47 -9.68
N ILE A 269 1.07 -0.11 -8.70
CA ILE A 269 1.65 -0.67 -7.48
C ILE A 269 1.32 -2.17 -7.44
N VAL A 270 2.34 -3.02 -7.27
CA VAL A 270 2.18 -4.45 -7.03
C VAL A 270 2.45 -4.71 -5.56
N LEU A 271 1.44 -5.20 -4.83
CA LEU A 271 1.50 -5.50 -3.41
C LEU A 271 1.49 -7.01 -3.19
N LEU A 272 2.60 -7.56 -2.73
CA LEU A 272 2.77 -9.00 -2.48
C LEU A 272 2.79 -9.27 -0.96
N ILE A 273 1.83 -10.05 -0.48
CA ILE A 273 1.62 -10.33 0.94
C ILE A 273 1.73 -11.83 1.20
N ASP A 274 2.62 -12.20 2.13
CA ASP A 274 2.83 -13.59 2.58
C ASP A 274 3.13 -14.53 1.40
N GLU A 275 3.89 -14.01 0.43
CA GLU A 275 4.32 -14.74 -0.75
C GLU A 275 5.82 -15.08 -0.68
N ARG A 276 6.26 -15.98 -1.56
CA ARG A 276 7.63 -16.49 -1.52
C ARG A 276 8.65 -15.48 -2.06
N PRO A 277 9.86 -15.38 -1.46
CA PRO A 277 10.90 -14.44 -1.92
C PRO A 277 11.27 -14.57 -3.40
N GLU A 278 11.29 -15.79 -3.94
CA GLU A 278 11.56 -16.02 -5.36
C GLU A 278 10.46 -15.48 -6.28
N GLU A 279 9.19 -15.55 -5.85
CA GLU A 279 8.05 -15.01 -6.60
C GLU A 279 8.04 -13.47 -6.56
N VAL A 280 8.44 -12.88 -5.42
CA VAL A 280 8.66 -11.43 -5.30
C VAL A 280 9.75 -10.96 -6.27
N THR A 281 10.87 -11.68 -6.31
CA THR A 281 11.99 -11.35 -7.20
C THR A 281 11.59 -11.47 -8.67
N ASP A 282 10.83 -12.52 -9.01
CA ASP A 282 10.33 -12.74 -10.37
C ASP A 282 9.41 -11.60 -10.81
N MET A 283 8.45 -11.20 -9.96
CA MET A 283 7.55 -10.07 -10.21
C MET A 283 8.32 -8.76 -10.41
N ALA A 284 9.28 -8.46 -9.52
CA ALA A 284 10.07 -7.23 -9.57
C ALA A 284 10.95 -7.12 -10.83
N ARG A 285 11.33 -8.24 -11.46
CA ARG A 285 12.12 -8.25 -12.70
C ARG A 285 11.28 -8.13 -13.96
N HIS A 286 10.05 -8.62 -13.93
CA HIS A 286 9.19 -8.70 -15.12
C HIS A 286 8.18 -7.56 -15.23
N VAL A 287 7.84 -6.89 -14.13
CA VAL A 287 6.84 -5.81 -14.10
C VAL A 287 7.50 -4.44 -13.95
N ARG A 288 7.10 -3.50 -14.81
CA ARG A 288 7.49 -2.09 -14.73
C ARG A 288 6.54 -1.32 -13.82
N GLY A 289 6.76 -1.40 -12.52
CA GLY A 289 5.94 -0.68 -11.54
C GLY A 289 6.60 -0.67 -10.18
N GLU A 290 5.92 -0.06 -9.22
CA GLU A 290 6.36 -0.11 -7.84
C GLU A 290 5.99 -1.46 -7.23
N VAL A 291 6.97 -2.30 -6.91
CA VAL A 291 6.73 -3.59 -6.26
C VAL A 291 7.03 -3.47 -4.77
N VAL A 292 5.98 -3.64 -3.97
CA VAL A 292 6.01 -3.60 -2.51
C VAL A 292 5.68 -4.99 -1.99
N SER A 293 6.47 -5.51 -1.06
CA SER A 293 6.31 -6.88 -0.58
C SER A 293 6.52 -7.05 0.92
N SER A 294 5.87 -8.07 1.46
CA SER A 294 6.16 -8.66 2.76
C SER A 294 6.09 -10.17 2.61
N THR A 295 7.24 -10.85 2.61
CA THR A 295 7.33 -12.30 2.39
C THR A 295 6.77 -13.09 3.56
N PHE A 296 6.55 -14.40 3.38
CA PHE A 296 6.04 -15.29 4.43
C PHE A 296 6.94 -15.42 5.68
N ASP A 297 8.20 -14.99 5.59
CA ASP A 297 9.14 -14.98 6.72
C ASP A 297 8.81 -13.89 7.75
N GLU A 298 7.96 -12.94 7.38
CA GLU A 298 7.60 -11.77 8.17
C GLU A 298 6.33 -12.02 9.00
N PRO A 299 6.17 -11.33 10.15
CA PRO A 299 4.99 -11.49 10.99
C PRO A 299 3.73 -10.84 10.38
N ALA A 300 2.55 -11.34 10.78
CA ALA A 300 1.25 -10.83 10.31
C ALA A 300 1.05 -9.31 10.54
N GLN A 301 1.57 -8.77 11.64
CA GLN A 301 1.54 -7.32 11.93
C GLN A 301 2.23 -6.52 10.82
N ARG A 302 3.33 -7.04 10.27
CA ARG A 302 4.05 -6.39 9.18
C ARG A 302 3.26 -6.42 7.88
N HIS A 303 2.63 -7.54 7.54
CA HIS A 303 1.75 -7.62 6.37
C HIS A 303 0.64 -6.56 6.42
N VAL A 304 0.01 -6.41 7.58
CA VAL A 304 -1.02 -5.39 7.81
C VAL A 304 -0.43 -3.98 7.67
N GLN A 305 0.71 -3.68 8.30
CA GLN A 305 1.34 -2.37 8.21
C GLN A 305 1.69 -1.97 6.77
N VAL A 306 2.33 -2.88 6.03
CA VAL A 306 2.72 -2.64 4.62
C VAL A 306 1.48 -2.37 3.76
N ALA A 307 0.43 -3.17 3.92
CA ALA A 307 -0.82 -2.98 3.19
C ALA A 307 -1.51 -1.65 3.53
N GLU A 308 -1.55 -1.26 4.82
CA GLU A 308 -2.12 0.02 5.27
C GLU A 308 -1.33 1.22 4.70
N MET A 309 0.01 1.13 4.65
CA MET A 309 0.84 2.16 4.02
C MET A 309 0.56 2.30 2.52
N VAL A 310 0.48 1.18 1.80
CA VAL A 310 0.22 1.17 0.36
C VAL A 310 -1.17 1.72 0.02
N ILE A 311 -2.20 1.33 0.76
CA ILE A 311 -3.56 1.83 0.49
C ILE A 311 -3.70 3.32 0.82
N GLU A 312 -3.07 3.78 1.90
CA GLU A 312 -3.09 5.22 2.23
C GLU A 312 -2.32 6.02 1.17
N LYS A 313 -1.16 5.55 0.71
CA LYS A 313 -0.43 6.17 -0.41
C LYS A 313 -1.30 6.27 -1.66
N ALA A 314 -1.96 5.17 -2.04
CA ALA A 314 -2.85 5.16 -3.20
C ALA A 314 -3.99 6.17 -3.07
N LYS A 315 -4.64 6.26 -1.90
CA LYS A 315 -5.67 7.28 -1.64
C LYS A 315 -5.14 8.70 -1.79
N ARG A 316 -3.94 9.00 -1.27
CA ARG A 316 -3.32 10.33 -1.40
C ARG A 316 -3.04 10.71 -2.85
N LEU A 317 -2.68 9.75 -3.70
CA LEU A 317 -2.51 9.98 -5.14
C LEU A 317 -3.85 10.25 -5.84
N VAL A 318 -4.90 9.49 -5.50
CA VAL A 318 -6.25 9.69 -6.07
C VAL A 318 -6.87 11.02 -5.66
N GLU A 319 -6.62 11.49 -4.43
CA GLU A 319 -7.03 12.84 -3.98
C GLU A 319 -6.44 13.97 -4.85
N HIS A 320 -5.38 13.68 -5.61
CA HIS A 320 -4.75 14.58 -6.59
C HIS A 320 -5.13 14.25 -8.04
N GLY A 321 -6.22 13.52 -8.26
CA GLY A 321 -6.76 13.18 -9.57
C GLY A 321 -5.94 12.16 -10.35
N LYS A 322 -5.07 11.37 -9.69
CA LYS A 322 -4.30 10.31 -10.34
C LYS A 322 -5.10 9.02 -10.45
N ASP A 323 -4.89 8.30 -11.53
CA ASP A 323 -5.34 6.91 -11.68
C ASP A 323 -4.31 5.97 -11.07
N VAL A 324 -4.73 5.18 -10.09
CA VAL A 324 -3.86 4.25 -9.37
C VAL A 324 -4.39 2.83 -9.53
N VAL A 325 -3.50 1.90 -9.88
CA VAL A 325 -3.82 0.47 -9.94
C VAL A 325 -2.99 -0.29 -8.92
N ILE A 326 -3.66 -1.03 -8.03
CA ILE A 326 -3.01 -1.96 -7.10
C ILE A 326 -3.28 -3.39 -7.58
N LEU A 327 -2.21 -4.13 -7.85
CA LEU A 327 -2.23 -5.58 -8.04
C LEU A 327 -1.89 -6.23 -6.70
N LEU A 328 -2.87 -6.86 -6.04
CA LEU A 328 -2.70 -7.46 -4.72
C LEU A 328 -2.63 -8.99 -4.82
N ASP A 329 -1.51 -9.55 -4.38
CA ASP A 329 -1.32 -11.00 -4.26
C ASP A 329 -0.95 -11.40 -2.83
N SER A 330 -1.86 -11.84 -1.96
CA SER A 330 -3.30 -12.07 -2.21
C SER A 330 -4.19 -11.46 -1.13
N ILE A 331 -5.46 -11.20 -1.48
CA ILE A 331 -6.43 -10.69 -0.51
C ILE A 331 -6.78 -11.73 0.56
N THR A 332 -6.72 -13.02 0.21
CA THR A 332 -6.95 -14.12 1.15
C THR A 332 -5.89 -14.13 2.25
N ARG A 333 -4.61 -14.02 1.88
CA ARG A 333 -3.50 -13.96 2.84
C ARG A 333 -3.54 -12.69 3.67
N LEU A 334 -3.88 -11.55 3.07
CA LEU A 334 -4.07 -10.31 3.81
C LEU A 334 -5.19 -10.44 4.87
N ALA A 335 -6.34 -11.02 4.51
CA ALA A 335 -7.43 -11.26 5.45
C ALA A 335 -7.04 -12.21 6.59
N ARG A 336 -6.24 -13.25 6.30
CA ARG A 336 -5.64 -14.12 7.34
C ARG A 336 -4.76 -13.33 8.30
N ALA A 337 -3.91 -12.43 7.79
CA ALA A 337 -3.07 -11.59 8.62
C ALA A 337 -3.90 -10.68 9.54
N TYR A 338 -4.95 -10.03 9.03
CA TYR A 338 -5.86 -9.25 9.86
C TYR A 338 -6.56 -10.08 10.95
N ASN A 339 -6.96 -11.31 10.63
CA ASN A 339 -7.57 -12.22 11.61
C ASN A 339 -6.61 -12.61 12.75
N GLN A 340 -5.32 -12.68 12.49
CA GLN A 340 -4.31 -12.98 13.52
C GLN A 340 -3.95 -11.77 14.40
N VAL A 341 -4.05 -10.56 13.85
CA VAL A 341 -3.63 -9.33 14.53
C VAL A 341 -4.75 -8.70 15.36
N ILE A 342 -6.02 -8.92 14.98
CA ILE A 342 -7.15 -8.30 15.68
C ILE A 342 -7.37 -8.96 17.06
N PRO A 343 -7.70 -8.17 18.11
CA PRO A 343 -8.16 -8.74 19.36
C PRO A 343 -9.46 -9.53 19.18
N THR A 344 -9.58 -10.67 19.86
CA THR A 344 -10.73 -11.57 19.73
C THR A 344 -12.03 -10.87 20.17
N SER A 345 -13.05 -10.91 19.32
CA SER A 345 -14.37 -10.34 19.62
C SER A 345 -15.25 -11.26 20.48
N GLY A 346 -14.82 -12.52 20.66
CA GLY A 346 -15.61 -13.58 21.29
C GLY A 346 -16.67 -14.19 20.35
N LYS A 347 -16.81 -13.69 19.12
CA LYS A 347 -17.73 -14.22 18.09
C LYS A 347 -16.94 -14.72 16.90
N ILE A 348 -16.80 -16.04 16.80
CA ILE A 348 -16.07 -16.72 15.73
C ILE A 348 -17.09 -17.25 14.72
N LEU A 349 -16.93 -16.85 13.47
CA LEU A 349 -17.70 -17.33 12.31
C LEU A 349 -17.23 -18.73 11.91
N SER A 350 -17.96 -19.34 10.97
CA SER A 350 -17.51 -20.59 10.33
C SER A 350 -16.07 -20.45 9.80
N GLY A 351 -15.28 -21.51 9.88
CA GLY A 351 -13.90 -21.50 9.41
C GLY A 351 -12.88 -20.80 10.32
N GLY A 352 -13.26 -20.39 11.53
CA GLY A 352 -12.31 -19.81 12.50
C GLY A 352 -12.00 -18.32 12.26
N VAL A 353 -12.85 -17.63 11.50
CA VAL A 353 -12.72 -16.19 11.22
C VAL A 353 -13.44 -15.40 12.29
N ASP A 354 -12.78 -14.44 12.92
CA ASP A 354 -13.43 -13.52 13.86
C ASP A 354 -14.41 -12.59 13.11
N SER A 355 -15.58 -12.34 13.69
CA SER A 355 -16.60 -11.48 13.07
C SER A 355 -16.11 -10.07 12.71
N ASN A 356 -15.14 -9.53 13.45
CA ASN A 356 -14.55 -8.22 13.18
C ASN A 356 -13.32 -8.27 12.26
N ALA A 357 -12.73 -9.45 12.04
CA ALA A 357 -11.48 -9.59 11.28
C ALA A 357 -11.62 -9.16 9.82
N LEU A 358 -12.80 -9.35 9.22
CA LEU A 358 -13.02 -9.03 7.81
C LEU A 358 -13.36 -7.57 7.54
N HIS A 359 -13.64 -6.77 8.58
CA HIS A 359 -14.03 -5.37 8.39
C HIS A 359 -12.94 -4.54 7.71
N LYS A 360 -11.69 -4.61 8.19
CA LYS A 360 -10.56 -3.88 7.60
C LYS A 360 -10.19 -4.36 6.19
N PRO A 361 -10.02 -5.68 5.93
CA PRO A 361 -9.84 -6.18 4.58
C PRO A 361 -10.94 -5.76 3.60
N LYS A 362 -12.21 -5.78 4.01
CA LYS A 362 -13.34 -5.30 3.18
C LYS A 362 -13.22 -3.81 2.89
N ARG A 363 -12.82 -3.00 3.86
CA ARG A 363 -12.56 -1.57 3.65
C ARG A 363 -11.38 -1.33 2.71
N PHE A 364 -10.31 -2.13 2.80
CA PHE A 364 -9.18 -2.08 1.87
C PHE A 364 -9.65 -2.33 0.43
N PHE A 365 -10.35 -3.44 0.19
CA PHE A 365 -10.81 -3.79 -1.16
C PHE A 365 -11.92 -2.87 -1.67
N GLY A 366 -12.83 -2.45 -0.79
CA GLY A 366 -13.89 -1.46 -1.05
C GLY A 366 -13.38 -0.03 -1.22
N ALA A 367 -12.09 0.24 -1.00
CA ALA A 367 -11.50 1.53 -1.34
C ALA A 367 -11.51 1.74 -2.85
N ALA A 368 -11.34 0.69 -3.66
CA ALA A 368 -11.34 0.81 -5.11
C ALA A 368 -12.68 1.30 -5.66
N ARG A 369 -12.62 2.38 -6.44
CA ARG A 369 -13.76 3.13 -6.98
C ARG A 369 -13.27 4.09 -8.06
N ASN A 370 -14.16 4.39 -9.00
CA ASN A 370 -13.99 5.52 -9.91
C ASN A 370 -14.47 6.80 -9.22
N ILE A 371 -13.86 7.95 -9.51
CA ILE A 371 -14.17 9.22 -8.85
C ILE A 371 -14.67 10.23 -9.89
N GLU A 372 -15.80 10.90 -9.59
CA GLU A 372 -16.38 11.92 -10.48
C GLU A 372 -15.46 13.15 -10.61
N GLU A 373 -14.87 13.60 -9.50
CA GLU A 373 -14.02 14.78 -9.42
C GLU A 373 -12.61 14.57 -10.02
N GLY A 374 -12.29 13.35 -10.47
CA GLY A 374 -11.04 12.99 -11.13
C GLY A 374 -10.22 11.93 -10.39
N GLY A 375 -9.46 11.16 -11.16
CA GLY A 375 -8.68 10.02 -10.69
C GLY A 375 -9.51 8.78 -10.43
N SER A 376 -8.85 7.68 -10.09
CA SER A 376 -9.51 6.41 -9.80
C SER A 376 -8.59 5.50 -9.00
N LEU A 377 -9.19 4.63 -8.17
CA LEU A 377 -8.47 3.56 -7.50
C LEU A 377 -8.97 2.22 -8.03
N THR A 378 -8.15 1.53 -8.81
CA THR A 378 -8.39 0.16 -9.26
C THR A 378 -7.66 -0.81 -8.35
N ILE A 379 -8.34 -1.84 -7.85
CA ILE A 379 -7.71 -2.95 -7.11
C ILE A 379 -8.05 -4.26 -7.82
N ILE A 380 -7.03 -4.96 -8.28
CA ILE A 380 -7.13 -6.30 -8.83
C ILE A 380 -6.42 -7.23 -7.86
N ALA A 381 -7.20 -8.01 -7.13
CA ALA A 381 -6.67 -8.88 -6.08
C ALA A 381 -6.90 -10.34 -6.40
N THR A 382 -5.96 -11.20 -6.01
CA THR A 382 -6.12 -12.64 -6.13
C THR A 382 -6.82 -13.19 -4.90
N ALA A 383 -7.75 -14.11 -5.10
CA ALA A 383 -8.45 -14.84 -4.06
C ALA A 383 -8.21 -16.34 -4.24
N LEU A 384 -7.68 -16.98 -3.20
CA LEU A 384 -7.43 -18.42 -3.21
C LEU A 384 -8.70 -19.19 -2.90
N ILE A 385 -9.00 -20.19 -3.75
CA ILE A 385 -10.08 -21.16 -3.54
C ILE A 385 -9.53 -22.59 -3.64
N ASP A 386 -10.34 -23.58 -3.27
CA ASP A 386 -9.99 -25.00 -3.30
C ASP A 386 -8.70 -25.35 -2.55
N THR A 387 -8.38 -24.60 -1.49
CA THR A 387 -7.20 -24.82 -0.63
C THR A 387 -7.40 -25.92 0.39
N GLY A 388 -8.64 -26.40 0.55
CA GLY A 388 -9.06 -27.29 1.63
C GLY A 388 -9.30 -26.58 2.97
N SER A 389 -9.17 -25.25 3.01
CA SER A 389 -9.46 -24.45 4.21
C SER A 389 -10.84 -23.82 4.14
N LYS A 390 -11.71 -24.16 5.10
CA LYS A 390 -13.01 -23.49 5.29
C LYS A 390 -12.86 -21.99 5.57
N MET A 391 -11.73 -21.57 6.13
CA MET A 391 -11.44 -20.15 6.36
C MET A 391 -11.39 -19.39 5.04
N ASP A 392 -10.70 -19.95 4.03
CA ASP A 392 -10.54 -19.32 2.72
C ASP A 392 -11.86 -19.23 1.96
N GLU A 393 -12.70 -20.28 2.07
CA GLU A 393 -14.04 -20.29 1.49
C GLU A 393 -14.91 -19.14 2.05
N VAL A 394 -14.90 -18.96 3.37
CA VAL A 394 -15.63 -17.87 4.04
C VAL A 394 -15.07 -16.50 3.65
N ILE A 395 -13.75 -16.36 3.60
CA ILE A 395 -13.09 -15.13 3.14
C ILE A 395 -13.50 -14.79 1.70
N PHE A 396 -13.48 -15.78 0.81
CA PHE A 396 -13.83 -15.59 -0.59
C PHE A 396 -15.28 -15.10 -0.76
N GLU A 397 -16.24 -15.77 -0.12
CA GLU A 397 -17.66 -15.38 -0.23
C GLU A 397 -17.92 -13.94 0.26
N GLU A 398 -17.22 -13.49 1.30
CA GLU A 398 -17.32 -12.11 1.81
C GLU A 398 -16.77 -11.07 0.83
N PHE A 399 -15.70 -11.39 0.10
CA PHE A 399 -15.14 -10.49 -0.91
C PHE A 399 -15.89 -10.52 -2.23
N LYS A 400 -16.49 -11.67 -2.59
CA LYS A 400 -17.34 -11.81 -3.78
C LYS A 400 -18.48 -10.80 -3.78
N GLY A 401 -19.11 -10.58 -2.61
CA GLY A 401 -20.15 -9.56 -2.45
C GLY A 401 -19.65 -8.11 -2.57
N THR A 402 -18.36 -7.89 -2.33
CA THR A 402 -17.72 -6.55 -2.34
C THR A 402 -17.20 -6.15 -3.72
N GLY A 403 -16.73 -7.14 -4.49
CA GLY A 403 -16.21 -6.98 -5.84
C GLY A 403 -17.29 -6.67 -6.88
N ASN A 404 -16.87 -6.13 -8.02
CA ASN A 404 -17.73 -5.89 -9.18
C ASN A 404 -17.20 -6.56 -10.46
N MET A 405 -16.13 -7.35 -10.36
CA MET A 405 -15.57 -8.16 -11.42
C MET A 405 -14.93 -9.42 -10.84
N GLU A 406 -15.11 -10.54 -11.53
CA GLU A 406 -14.55 -11.85 -11.16
C GLU A 406 -13.90 -12.52 -12.38
N ILE A 407 -12.69 -13.04 -12.20
CA ILE A 407 -11.97 -13.85 -13.18
C ILE A 407 -11.68 -15.19 -12.52
N HIS A 408 -12.39 -16.24 -12.91
CA HIS A 408 -12.26 -17.57 -12.34
C HIS A 408 -11.23 -18.37 -13.13
N LEU A 409 -10.22 -18.91 -12.45
CA LEU A 409 -9.26 -19.85 -13.03
C LEU A 409 -9.64 -21.28 -12.66
N ASP A 410 -9.58 -22.22 -13.61
CA ASP A 410 -10.02 -23.60 -13.42
C ASP A 410 -8.87 -24.61 -13.58
N ARG A 411 -8.78 -25.55 -12.62
CA ARG A 411 -7.74 -26.60 -12.62
C ARG A 411 -7.82 -27.53 -13.83
N LYS A 412 -9.01 -27.81 -14.36
CA LYS A 412 -9.19 -28.70 -15.52
C LYS A 412 -8.47 -28.18 -16.76
N LEU A 413 -8.37 -26.85 -16.91
CA LEU A 413 -7.60 -26.22 -17.98
C LEU A 413 -6.10 -26.35 -17.72
N SER A 414 -5.63 -26.00 -16.51
CA SER A 414 -4.20 -26.06 -16.17
C SER A 414 -3.65 -27.49 -16.17
N ASP A 415 -4.43 -28.48 -15.74
CA ASP A 415 -4.05 -29.89 -15.72
C ASP A 415 -3.86 -30.45 -17.15
N LYS A 416 -4.62 -29.91 -18.11
CA LYS A 416 -4.46 -30.17 -19.55
C LYS A 416 -3.44 -29.25 -20.23
N ARG A 417 -2.78 -28.36 -19.48
CA ARG A 417 -1.82 -27.35 -19.98
C ARG A 417 -2.43 -26.36 -20.97
N ILE A 418 -3.70 -26.04 -20.81
CA ILE A 418 -4.39 -25.03 -21.61
C ILE A 418 -4.34 -23.71 -20.85
N PHE A 419 -3.69 -22.71 -21.45
CA PHE A 419 -3.55 -21.36 -20.90
C PHE A 419 -4.05 -20.32 -21.92
N PRO A 420 -4.75 -19.25 -21.47
CA PRO A 420 -5.07 -18.93 -20.07
C PRO A 420 -6.11 -19.89 -19.49
N ALA A 421 -5.97 -20.23 -18.21
CA ALA A 421 -6.85 -21.19 -17.53
C ALA A 421 -8.17 -20.56 -17.05
N ILE A 422 -8.77 -19.63 -17.82
CA ILE A 422 -9.94 -18.85 -17.43
C ILE A 422 -11.25 -19.61 -17.72
N ASP A 423 -12.12 -19.75 -16.74
CA ASP A 423 -13.51 -20.16 -16.92
C ASP A 423 -14.35 -18.97 -17.40
N ILE A 424 -14.57 -18.91 -18.71
CA ILE A 424 -15.31 -17.84 -19.39
C ILE A 424 -16.75 -17.70 -18.88
N ASN A 425 -17.40 -18.81 -18.50
CA ASN A 425 -18.80 -18.81 -18.11
C ASN A 425 -19.00 -18.24 -16.70
N LYS A 426 -18.03 -18.46 -15.80
CA LYS A 426 -18.06 -17.89 -14.44
C LYS A 426 -17.46 -16.49 -14.36
N SER A 427 -16.64 -16.09 -15.33
CA SER A 427 -15.95 -14.81 -15.32
C SER A 427 -16.77 -13.71 -15.98
N GLY A 428 -16.71 -12.50 -15.42
CA GLY A 428 -17.42 -11.35 -15.97
C GLY A 428 -17.26 -10.07 -15.16
N THR A 429 -17.70 -8.97 -15.76
CA THR A 429 -17.66 -7.63 -15.18
C THR A 429 -19.08 -7.07 -15.05
N ARG A 430 -19.44 -6.58 -13.87
CA ARG A 430 -20.71 -5.88 -13.68
C ARG A 430 -20.68 -4.55 -14.43
N LYS A 431 -21.78 -4.17 -15.06
CA LYS A 431 -21.91 -2.90 -15.81
C LYS A 431 -20.91 -2.77 -16.97
N GLU A 432 -20.58 -3.87 -17.64
CA GLU A 432 -19.65 -3.88 -18.77
C GLU A 432 -20.12 -3.01 -19.97
N GLU A 433 -21.42 -2.69 -20.05
CA GLU A 433 -21.97 -1.76 -21.04
C GLU A 433 -21.42 -0.32 -20.93
N LEU A 434 -20.80 0.02 -19.80
CA LEU A 434 -20.12 1.32 -19.60
C LEU A 434 -18.68 1.31 -20.13
N LEU A 435 -18.09 0.14 -20.35
CA LEU A 435 -16.69 -0.03 -20.74
C LEU A 435 -16.52 -0.45 -22.19
N ILE A 436 -17.54 -1.07 -22.77
CA ILE A 436 -17.53 -1.64 -24.12
C ILE A 436 -18.59 -0.94 -24.99
N THR A 437 -18.24 -0.67 -26.25
CA THR A 437 -19.18 -0.10 -27.22
C THR A 437 -20.30 -1.08 -27.55
N LYS A 438 -21.48 -0.56 -27.93
CA LYS A 438 -22.67 -1.39 -28.20
C LYS A 438 -22.44 -2.50 -29.25
N ASP A 439 -21.69 -2.20 -30.32
CA ASP A 439 -21.36 -3.18 -31.38
C ASP A 439 -20.51 -4.34 -30.85
N VAL A 440 -19.44 -4.01 -30.12
CA VAL A 440 -18.56 -5.02 -29.53
C VAL A 440 -19.32 -5.84 -28.49
N LEU A 441 -20.14 -5.20 -27.66
CA LEU A 441 -20.93 -5.88 -26.64
C LEU A 441 -21.91 -6.91 -27.25
N GLN A 442 -22.57 -6.58 -28.35
CA GLN A 442 -23.45 -7.52 -29.07
C GLN A 442 -22.67 -8.74 -29.57
N LYS A 443 -21.48 -8.54 -30.15
CA LYS A 443 -20.63 -9.64 -30.64
C LYS A 443 -20.11 -10.51 -29.49
N VAL A 444 -19.67 -9.91 -28.39
CA VAL A 444 -19.25 -10.63 -27.17
C VAL A 444 -20.42 -11.44 -26.60
N PHE A 445 -21.64 -10.91 -26.62
CA PHE A 445 -22.82 -11.64 -26.17
C PHE A 445 -23.13 -12.87 -27.04
N VAL A 446 -23.03 -12.74 -28.37
CA VAL A 446 -23.14 -13.87 -29.29
C VAL A 446 -22.05 -14.91 -29.00
N LEU A 447 -20.80 -14.46 -28.80
CA LEU A 447 -19.69 -15.34 -28.44
C LEU A 447 -19.98 -16.11 -27.16
N ARG A 448 -20.45 -15.43 -26.09
CA ARG A 448 -20.85 -16.08 -24.83
C ARG A 448 -21.93 -17.13 -25.03
N LYS A 449 -22.95 -16.86 -25.87
CA LYS A 449 -24.01 -17.82 -26.19
C LYS A 449 -23.47 -19.07 -26.90
N VAL A 450 -22.52 -18.91 -27.81
CA VAL A 450 -21.90 -20.03 -28.54
C VAL A 450 -21.04 -20.88 -27.61
N LEU A 451 -20.32 -20.27 -26.66
CA LEU A 451 -19.45 -20.98 -25.72
C LEU A 451 -20.22 -21.63 -24.54
N SER A 452 -21.36 -21.06 -24.13
CA SER A 452 -22.14 -21.55 -22.98
C SER A 452 -22.51 -23.04 -22.98
N PRO A 453 -22.90 -23.70 -24.10
CA PRO A 453 -23.24 -25.12 -24.09
C PRO A 453 -22.02 -26.05 -24.08
N MET A 454 -20.81 -25.53 -24.33
CA MET A 454 -19.58 -26.31 -24.40
C MET A 454 -19.00 -26.56 -23.00
N SER A 455 -18.19 -27.61 -22.85
CA SER A 455 -17.39 -27.76 -21.64
C SER A 455 -16.33 -26.65 -21.53
N ILE A 456 -15.79 -26.43 -20.33
CA ILE A 456 -14.77 -25.39 -20.07
C ILE A 456 -13.54 -25.62 -20.98
N THR A 457 -13.12 -26.87 -21.17
CA THR A 457 -11.99 -27.22 -22.04
C THR A 457 -12.29 -26.88 -23.50
N GLU A 458 -13.41 -27.37 -24.04
CA GLU A 458 -13.79 -27.15 -25.44
C GLU A 458 -13.98 -25.67 -25.75
N SER A 459 -14.60 -24.92 -24.81
CA SER A 459 -14.80 -23.47 -24.94
C SER A 459 -13.48 -22.73 -25.11
N MET A 460 -12.50 -23.05 -24.26
CA MET A 460 -11.19 -22.38 -24.29
C MET A 460 -10.37 -22.80 -25.51
N GLU A 461 -10.37 -24.09 -25.87
CA GLU A 461 -9.68 -24.58 -27.06
C GLU A 461 -10.22 -23.94 -28.35
N LEU A 462 -11.55 -23.88 -28.49
CA LEU A 462 -12.19 -23.22 -29.63
C LEU A 462 -11.84 -21.73 -29.68
N LEU A 463 -11.93 -21.04 -28.53
CA LEU A 463 -11.61 -19.61 -28.47
C LEU A 463 -10.15 -19.36 -28.86
N LEU A 464 -9.21 -20.14 -28.34
CA LEU A 464 -7.79 -20.06 -28.68
C LEU A 464 -7.55 -20.35 -30.17
N GLU A 465 -8.19 -21.38 -30.72
CA GLU A 465 -8.10 -21.73 -32.14
C GLU A 465 -8.53 -20.54 -33.02
N LYS A 466 -9.70 -19.94 -32.75
CA LYS A 466 -10.21 -18.84 -33.55
C LYS A 466 -9.44 -17.54 -33.34
N MET A 467 -9.04 -17.23 -32.11
CA MET A 467 -8.28 -16.01 -31.83
C MET A 467 -6.88 -16.03 -32.45
N ARG A 468 -6.24 -17.21 -32.56
CA ARG A 468 -4.93 -17.36 -33.24
C ARG A 468 -4.96 -17.02 -34.73
N LEU A 469 -6.13 -17.08 -35.37
CA LEU A 469 -6.29 -16.69 -36.78
C LEU A 469 -6.22 -15.17 -37.01
N SER A 470 -6.25 -14.38 -35.93
CA SER A 470 -6.28 -12.92 -35.98
C SER A 470 -5.21 -12.33 -35.05
N LYS A 471 -4.67 -11.18 -35.43
CA LYS A 471 -3.68 -10.47 -34.60
C LYS A 471 -4.31 -9.57 -33.53
N THR A 472 -5.54 -9.13 -33.76
CA THR A 472 -6.23 -8.18 -32.87
C THR A 472 -7.65 -8.62 -32.59
N ASN A 473 -8.19 -8.15 -31.47
CA ASN A 473 -9.57 -8.37 -31.06
C ASN A 473 -10.56 -7.77 -32.06
N ASP A 474 -10.25 -6.61 -32.63
CA ASP A 474 -11.10 -6.01 -33.67
C ASP A 474 -11.17 -6.90 -34.93
N ALA A 475 -10.04 -7.46 -35.39
CA ALA A 475 -10.02 -8.37 -36.53
C ALA A 475 -10.73 -9.70 -36.21
N PHE A 476 -10.57 -10.21 -34.99
CA PHE A 476 -11.31 -11.38 -34.51
C PHE A 476 -12.82 -11.14 -34.56
N LEU A 477 -13.30 -10.05 -33.95
CA LEU A 477 -14.73 -9.71 -33.91
C LEU A 477 -15.29 -9.38 -35.30
N ALA A 478 -14.49 -8.80 -36.20
CA ALA A 478 -14.90 -8.56 -37.58
C ALA A 478 -15.09 -9.86 -38.38
N SER A 479 -14.37 -10.93 -38.03
CA SER A 479 -14.53 -12.25 -38.67
C SER A 479 -15.80 -12.98 -38.22
N MET A 480 -16.44 -12.53 -37.12
CA MET A 480 -17.71 -13.06 -36.67
C MET A 480 -18.84 -12.49 -37.51
N ASN A 481 -19.33 -13.28 -38.48
CA ASN A 481 -20.53 -12.92 -39.21
C ASN A 481 -21.72 -12.87 -38.24
N THR A 482 -22.25 -11.66 -38.04
CA THR A 482 -23.52 -11.42 -37.34
C THR A 482 -24.63 -11.52 -38.37
N GLN A 483 -25.09 -12.74 -38.64
CA GLN A 483 -26.36 -12.97 -39.35
C GLN A 483 -27.52 -13.00 -38.36
#